data_AF-A0A0T9RAY7-F1
#
_entry.id   AF-A0A0T9RAY7-F1
#
_cell.length_a   1.000
_cell.length_b   1.000
_cell.length_c   1.000
_cell.angle_alpha   90.00
_cell.angle_beta   90.00
_cell.angle_gamma   90.00
#
_symmetry.space_group_name_H-M   'P 1'
#
loop_
_entity.id
_entity.type
_entity.pdbx_description
1 polymer ?
#
loop_
_entity_poly.entity_id
_entity_poly.type
_entity_poly.pdbx_seq_one_letter_code
_entity_poly.pdbx_strand_id
1 'polypeptide(L)'
;MNTGGDWLLSTVQRSDQISAQYGGGSATSGSLRHLGSEVKVGGALSANVDNLTAVGARVNAGTIDVQAQNITLSAATNSLSVTGGSSSKRHTSSVNLYDETLLGSQLNATGDINLQTANDITLSASAVQTDGALKLAAGGDVTLTTQTEQHDEQRNHTGTKKGLVSSSLTIKRDRSFHAVLSPKNKKSGFMHCITP
;
A
#
# COMPACT_ATOMS: atom_id res chain seq x y z
N MET A 1 6.49 -34.69 1.08
CA MET A 1 5.29 -34.69 0.21
C MET A 1 5.56 -33.68 -0.89
N ASN A 2 5.62 -34.11 -2.15
CA ASN A 2 5.65 -33.20 -3.30
C ASN A 2 4.20 -32.85 -3.61
N THR A 3 3.76 -31.65 -3.28
CA THR A 3 2.43 -31.18 -3.65
C THR A 3 2.55 -30.61 -5.06
N GLY A 4 2.76 -31.50 -6.05
CA GLY A 4 2.90 -31.10 -7.45
C GLY A 4 1.70 -30.25 -7.86
N GLY A 5 1.96 -28.99 -8.20
CA GLY A 5 0.96 -27.97 -8.43
C GLY A 5 1.38 -26.61 -7.88
N ASP A 6 0.72 -25.57 -8.39
CA ASP A 6 0.95 -24.19 -7.97
C ASP A 6 0.27 -23.90 -6.63
N TRP A 7 0.97 -23.13 -5.78
CA TRP A 7 0.39 -22.56 -4.58
C TRP A 7 0.09 -21.08 -4.81
N LEU A 8 -1.20 -20.75 -4.81
CA LEU A 8 -1.68 -19.39 -4.95
C LEU A 8 -2.30 -18.91 -3.63
N LEU A 9 -1.65 -17.91 -3.03
CA LEU A 9 -2.10 -17.24 -1.83
C LEU A 9 -2.51 -15.81 -2.20
N SER A 10 -3.80 -15.62 -2.48
CA SER A 10 -4.31 -14.34 -2.98
C SER A 10 -5.04 -13.55 -1.88
N THR A 11 -5.48 -12.37 -2.26
CA THR A 11 -6.39 -11.54 -1.48
C THR A 11 -7.82 -11.69 -1.98
N VAL A 12 -8.79 -11.54 -1.07
CA VAL A 12 -10.19 -11.32 -1.44
C VAL A 12 -10.43 -9.82 -1.55
N GLN A 13 -10.85 -9.39 -2.74
CA GLN A 13 -11.21 -8.01 -3.02
C GLN A 13 -12.63 -7.72 -2.49
N ARG A 14 -12.79 -6.64 -1.72
CA ARG A 14 -14.07 -6.08 -1.31
C ARG A 14 -14.16 -4.64 -1.80
N SER A 15 -15.29 -4.30 -2.41
CA SER A 15 -15.57 -2.95 -2.89
C SER A 15 -16.86 -2.45 -2.27
N ASP A 16 -16.78 -1.30 -1.61
CA ASP A 16 -17.93 -0.61 -1.03
C ASP A 16 -18.06 0.76 -1.69
N GLN A 17 -19.30 1.20 -1.96
CA GLN A 17 -19.58 2.54 -2.47
C GLN A 17 -20.80 3.10 -1.77
N ILE A 18 -20.67 4.32 -1.23
CA ILE A 18 -21.73 5.05 -0.55
C ILE A 18 -21.88 6.39 -1.23
N SER A 19 -23.10 6.73 -1.64
CA SER A 19 -23.44 8.01 -2.25
C SER A 19 -24.59 8.66 -1.49
N ALA A 20 -24.45 9.94 -1.17
CA ALA A 20 -25.46 10.78 -0.56
C ALA A 20 -25.76 11.98 -1.47
N GLN A 21 -27.05 12.30 -1.60
CA GLN A 21 -27.53 13.47 -2.35
C GLN A 21 -28.35 14.35 -1.41
N TYR A 22 -28.14 15.66 -1.47
CA TYR A 22 -28.92 16.67 -0.77
C TYR A 22 -29.17 17.86 -1.69
N GLY A 23 -30.14 18.71 -1.39
CA GLY A 23 -30.74 19.67 -2.33
C GLY A 23 -29.80 20.65 -3.07
N GLY A 24 -28.52 20.72 -2.71
CA GLY A 24 -27.49 21.48 -3.43
C GLY A 24 -26.14 20.77 -3.52
N GLY A 25 -26.07 19.45 -3.34
CA GLY A 25 -24.79 18.75 -3.37
C GLY A 25 -24.88 17.23 -3.37
N SER A 26 -23.75 16.60 -3.68
CA SER A 26 -23.57 15.16 -3.70
C SER A 26 -22.24 14.79 -3.07
N ALA A 27 -22.19 13.71 -2.32
CA ALA A 27 -20.96 13.12 -1.83
C ALA A 27 -20.97 11.62 -2.15
N THR A 28 -19.89 11.13 -2.74
CA THR A 28 -19.65 9.73 -3.05
C THR A 28 -18.33 9.33 -2.43
N SER A 29 -18.32 8.23 -1.69
CA SER A 29 -17.11 7.59 -1.19
C SER A 29 -17.12 6.14 -1.67
N GLY A 30 -16.00 5.68 -2.19
CA GLY A 30 -15.78 4.29 -2.57
C GLY A 30 -14.45 3.78 -2.03
N SER A 31 -14.42 2.53 -1.57
CA SER A 31 -13.19 1.90 -1.11
C SER A 31 -13.02 0.52 -1.73
N LEU A 32 -11.79 0.21 -2.13
CA LEU A 32 -11.32 -1.11 -2.52
C LEU A 32 -10.37 -1.63 -1.44
N ARG A 33 -10.68 -2.80 -0.89
CA ARG A 33 -9.89 -3.42 0.16
C ARG A 33 -9.58 -4.87 -0.19
N HIS A 34 -8.33 -5.26 0.03
CA HIS A 34 -7.83 -6.61 -0.11
C HIS A 34 -7.67 -7.23 1.28
N LEU A 35 -8.26 -8.40 1.46
CA LEU A 35 -8.07 -9.23 2.64
C LEU A 35 -7.16 -10.38 2.28
N GLY A 36 -5.93 -10.33 2.76
CA GLY A 36 -4.90 -11.33 2.50
C GLY A 36 -5.24 -12.70 3.06
N SER A 37 -4.78 -13.73 2.35
CA SER A 37 -4.74 -15.08 2.90
C SER A 37 -3.69 -15.17 4.02
N GLU A 38 -3.99 -15.90 5.09
CA GLU A 38 -3.04 -16.19 6.16
C GLU A 38 -2.80 -17.70 6.29
N VAL A 39 -1.53 -18.08 6.35
CA VAL A 39 -1.07 -19.44 6.66
C VAL A 39 -0.26 -19.38 7.93
N LYS A 40 -0.66 -20.17 8.94
CA LYS A 40 0.04 -20.27 10.23
C LYS A 40 0.41 -21.72 10.51
N VAL A 41 1.69 -21.98 10.65
CA VAL A 41 2.24 -23.31 10.95
C VAL A 41 2.99 -23.22 12.28
N GLY A 42 2.67 -24.10 13.24
CA GLY A 42 3.29 -24.06 14.58
C GLY A 42 4.75 -24.53 14.61
N GLY A 43 5.24 -25.12 13.53
CA GLY A 43 6.61 -25.61 13.35
C GLY A 43 7.11 -25.33 11.95
N ALA A 44 7.85 -26.25 11.34
CA ALA A 44 8.36 -26.08 9.98
C ALA A 44 7.23 -26.13 8.93
N LEU A 45 7.18 -25.13 8.05
CA LEU A 45 6.48 -25.18 6.78
C LEU A 45 7.47 -25.64 5.70
N SER A 46 7.25 -26.83 5.12
CA SER A 46 8.03 -27.32 3.99
C SER A 46 7.14 -27.54 2.77
N ALA A 47 7.48 -26.94 1.64
CA ALA A 47 6.73 -27.00 0.41
C ALA A 47 7.63 -27.35 -0.77
N ASN A 48 7.16 -28.26 -1.63
CA ASN A 48 7.72 -28.53 -2.95
C ASN A 48 6.56 -28.41 -3.95
N VAL A 49 6.61 -27.35 -4.76
CA VAL A 49 5.51 -26.87 -5.59
C VAL A 49 6.05 -26.49 -6.97
N ASP A 50 5.18 -26.34 -7.96
CA ASP A 50 5.63 -25.86 -9.27
C ASP A 50 5.94 -24.37 -9.22
N ASN A 51 5.00 -23.56 -8.71
CA ASN A 51 5.21 -22.14 -8.45
C ASN A 51 4.55 -21.74 -7.14
N LEU A 52 5.14 -20.77 -6.43
CA LEU A 52 4.53 -20.10 -5.30
C LEU A 52 4.23 -18.65 -5.66
N THR A 53 2.96 -18.27 -5.63
CA THR A 53 2.52 -16.89 -5.81
C THR A 53 1.77 -16.42 -4.56
N ALA A 54 2.24 -15.33 -3.94
CA ALA A 54 1.57 -14.69 -2.83
C ALA A 54 1.30 -13.21 -3.16
N VAL A 55 0.06 -12.77 -2.99
CA VAL A 55 -0.36 -11.38 -3.24
C VAL A 55 -1.06 -10.86 -2.00
N GLY A 56 -0.43 -9.92 -1.29
CA GLY A 56 -0.88 -9.39 0.00
C GLY A 56 -1.16 -10.45 1.06
N ALA A 57 -0.49 -11.61 0.98
CA ALA A 57 -0.73 -12.74 1.88
C ALA A 57 0.33 -12.82 2.99
N ARG A 58 -0.01 -13.47 4.11
CA ARG A 58 0.89 -13.64 5.25
C ARG A 58 1.14 -15.11 5.55
N VAL A 59 2.41 -15.48 5.70
CA VAL A 59 2.83 -16.82 6.13
C VAL A 59 3.63 -16.67 7.42
N ASN A 60 3.23 -17.40 8.45
CA ASN A 60 3.94 -17.46 9.73
C ASN A 60 4.27 -18.92 10.04
N ALA A 61 5.55 -19.22 10.26
CA ALA A 61 5.99 -20.58 10.61
C ALA A 61 7.15 -20.56 11.61
N GLY A 62 7.51 -21.72 12.14
CA GLY A 62 8.78 -21.90 12.86
C GLY A 62 9.96 -21.76 11.89
N THR A 63 9.96 -22.54 10.81
CA THR A 63 10.88 -22.39 9.66
C THR A 63 10.06 -22.42 8.37
N ILE A 64 10.57 -21.80 7.30
CA ILE A 64 9.92 -21.83 5.97
C ILE A 64 10.93 -22.38 4.97
N ASP A 65 10.66 -23.55 4.43
CA ASP A 65 11.47 -24.21 3.41
C ASP A 65 10.61 -24.41 2.15
N VAL A 66 10.87 -23.65 1.09
CA VAL A 66 10.11 -23.72 -0.16
C VAL A 66 11.03 -24.03 -1.32
N GLN A 67 10.73 -25.11 -2.04
CA GLN A 67 11.30 -25.44 -3.34
C GLN A 67 10.25 -25.18 -4.42
N ALA A 68 10.58 -24.43 -5.46
CA ALA A 68 9.70 -24.19 -6.59
C ALA A 68 10.46 -24.01 -7.92
N GLN A 69 9.75 -23.86 -9.03
CA GLN A 69 10.33 -23.30 -10.26
C GLN A 69 10.45 -21.79 -10.12
N ASN A 70 9.38 -21.11 -9.67
CA ASN A 70 9.38 -19.67 -9.40
C ASN A 70 8.71 -19.36 -8.05
N ILE A 71 9.19 -18.32 -7.38
CA ILE A 71 8.54 -17.74 -6.20
C ILE A 71 8.28 -16.26 -6.48
N THR A 72 7.03 -15.83 -6.34
CA THR A 72 6.62 -14.43 -6.49
C THR A 72 5.82 -13.99 -5.29
N LEU A 73 6.33 -12.99 -4.57
CA LEU A 73 5.61 -12.28 -3.52
C LEU A 73 5.34 -10.85 -3.98
N SER A 74 4.10 -10.41 -3.94
CA SER A 74 3.72 -9.05 -4.32
C SER A 74 2.72 -8.43 -3.34
N ALA A 75 2.57 -7.10 -3.40
CA ALA A 75 1.54 -6.41 -2.66
C ALA A 75 0.20 -6.42 -3.38
N ALA A 76 -0.88 -6.35 -2.62
CA ALA A 76 -2.20 -5.99 -3.13
C ALA A 76 -2.47 -4.51 -2.89
N THR A 77 -3.02 -3.81 -3.89
CA THR A 77 -3.27 -2.36 -3.81
C THR A 77 -4.68 -2.08 -3.31
N ASN A 78 -4.80 -1.50 -2.13
CA ASN A 78 -6.05 -0.93 -1.65
C ASN A 78 -6.20 0.49 -2.16
N SER A 79 -7.43 0.92 -2.40
CA SER A 79 -7.71 2.30 -2.79
C SER A 79 -8.92 2.87 -2.06
N LEU A 80 -8.91 4.17 -1.86
CA LEU A 80 -9.99 4.96 -1.33
C LEU A 80 -10.20 6.13 -2.27
N SER A 81 -11.45 6.34 -2.69
CA SER A 81 -11.86 7.48 -3.49
C SER A 81 -12.99 8.22 -2.78
N VAL A 82 -12.88 9.55 -2.70
CA VAL A 82 -13.91 10.40 -2.13
C VAL A 82 -14.12 11.59 -3.05
N THR A 83 -15.30 11.68 -3.64
CA THR A 83 -15.72 12.83 -4.45
C THR A 83 -16.90 13.51 -3.80
N GLY A 84 -16.81 14.80 -3.56
CA GLY A 84 -17.89 15.61 -3.00
C GLY A 84 -18.06 16.89 -3.78
N GLY A 85 -19.29 17.34 -3.96
CA GLY A 85 -19.60 18.55 -4.68
C GLY A 85 -20.81 19.23 -4.06
N SER A 86 -20.76 20.54 -3.94
CA SER A 86 -21.92 21.35 -3.60
C SER A 86 -21.98 22.58 -4.47
N SER A 87 -23.17 22.89 -4.97
CA SER A 87 -23.46 24.02 -5.82
C SER A 87 -24.66 24.78 -5.29
N SER A 88 -24.54 26.10 -5.28
CA SER A 88 -25.59 27.06 -4.94
C SER A 88 -25.50 28.24 -5.89
N LYS A 89 -26.51 29.12 -5.87
CA LYS A 89 -26.56 30.31 -6.74
C LYS A 89 -25.35 31.25 -6.63
N ARG A 90 -24.55 31.17 -5.57
CA ARG A 90 -23.40 32.07 -5.32
C ARG A 90 -22.07 31.36 -5.10
N HIS A 91 -22.10 30.05 -4.86
CA HIS A 91 -20.93 29.28 -4.44
C HIS A 91 -20.97 27.89 -5.06
N THR A 92 -19.83 27.43 -5.56
CA THR A 92 -19.58 26.04 -5.91
C THR A 92 -18.35 25.56 -5.16
N SER A 93 -18.38 24.30 -4.73
CA SER A 93 -17.26 23.65 -4.07
C SER A 93 -17.20 22.20 -4.49
N SER A 94 -16.01 21.68 -4.69
CA SER A 94 -15.80 20.27 -4.95
C SER A 94 -14.55 19.77 -4.25
N VAL A 95 -14.55 18.49 -3.91
CA VAL A 95 -13.41 17.75 -3.39
C VAL A 95 -13.30 16.45 -4.18
N ASN A 96 -12.07 16.08 -4.50
CA ASN A 96 -11.73 14.77 -5.03
C ASN A 96 -10.49 14.29 -4.28
N LEU A 97 -10.60 13.18 -3.56
CA LEU A 97 -9.50 12.54 -2.83
C LEU A 97 -9.33 11.14 -3.41
N TYR A 98 -8.09 10.76 -3.63
CA TYR A 98 -7.69 9.42 -4.02
C TYR A 98 -6.48 9.02 -3.21
N ASP A 99 -6.58 7.90 -2.49
CA ASP A 99 -5.51 7.39 -1.66
C ASP A 99 -5.34 5.90 -1.93
N GLU A 100 -4.10 5.45 -2.02
CA GLU A 100 -3.74 4.04 -2.12
C GLU A 100 -3.01 3.55 -0.88
N THR A 101 -3.08 2.25 -0.64
CA THR A 101 -2.25 1.61 0.38
C THR A 101 -1.87 0.22 -0.10
N LEU A 102 -0.59 -0.10 -0.07
CA LEU A 102 -0.07 -1.40 -0.47
C LEU A 102 -0.09 -2.36 0.72
N LEU A 103 -0.78 -3.48 0.55
CA LEU A 103 -0.73 -4.61 1.45
C LEU A 103 0.32 -5.61 0.94
N GLY A 104 1.55 -5.50 1.42
CA GLY A 104 2.65 -6.40 1.04
C GLY A 104 2.45 -7.84 1.49
N SER A 105 2.94 -8.79 0.69
CA SER A 105 3.07 -10.17 1.15
C SER A 105 4.14 -10.28 2.22
N GLN A 106 3.93 -11.17 3.19
CA GLN A 106 4.76 -11.30 4.39
C GLN A 106 5.13 -12.76 4.63
N LEU A 107 6.43 -13.05 4.70
CA LEU A 107 6.94 -14.32 5.24
C LEU A 107 7.61 -14.05 6.59
N ASN A 108 7.15 -14.70 7.64
CA ASN A 108 7.69 -14.56 8.99
C ASN A 108 8.07 -15.93 9.54
N ALA A 109 9.32 -16.09 9.98
CA ALA A 109 9.79 -17.29 10.66
C ALA A 109 10.55 -16.97 11.95
N THR A 110 10.42 -17.81 12.97
CA THR A 110 11.24 -17.70 14.20
C THR A 110 12.58 -18.45 14.08
N GLY A 111 12.75 -19.27 13.05
CA GLY A 111 13.96 -19.97 12.70
C GLY A 111 14.44 -19.48 11.33
N ASP A 112 14.73 -20.39 10.41
CA ASP A 112 15.23 -20.07 9.08
C ASP A 112 14.12 -19.91 8.03
N ILE A 113 14.38 -19.07 7.02
CA ILE A 113 13.62 -19.01 5.76
C ILE A 113 14.56 -19.40 4.62
N ASN A 114 14.29 -20.54 3.98
CA ASN A 114 14.99 -21.02 2.81
C ASN A 114 14.03 -21.08 1.61
N LEU A 115 14.25 -20.19 0.64
CA LEU A 115 13.52 -20.17 -0.62
C LEU A 115 14.48 -20.62 -1.74
N GLN A 116 14.16 -21.71 -2.41
CA GLN A 116 14.96 -22.21 -3.53
C GLN A 116 14.09 -22.35 -4.78
N THR A 117 14.61 -21.84 -5.88
CA THR A 117 13.93 -21.85 -7.17
C THR A 117 14.84 -22.35 -8.28
N ALA A 118 14.26 -23.05 -9.25
CA ALA A 118 14.97 -23.43 -10.47
C ALA A 118 15.17 -22.23 -11.41
N ASN A 119 14.24 -21.28 -11.40
CA ASN A 119 14.24 -20.07 -12.21
C ASN A 119 14.41 -18.85 -11.31
N ASP A 120 13.34 -18.13 -10.99
CA ASP A 120 13.45 -16.80 -10.39
C ASP A 120 12.75 -16.68 -9.03
N ILE A 121 13.28 -15.78 -8.19
CA ILE A 121 12.61 -15.28 -6.97
C ILE A 121 12.31 -13.79 -7.18
N THR A 122 11.05 -13.40 -7.08
CA THR A 122 10.62 -12.01 -7.13
C THR A 122 9.91 -11.61 -5.85
N LEU A 123 10.43 -10.58 -5.16
CA LEU A 123 9.84 -9.98 -3.96
C LEU A 123 9.54 -8.51 -4.27
N SER A 124 8.28 -8.19 -4.54
CA SER A 124 7.83 -6.83 -4.84
C SER A 124 6.96 -6.29 -3.70
N ALA A 125 7.33 -5.13 -3.16
CA ALA A 125 6.60 -4.47 -2.05
C ALA A 125 6.21 -5.46 -0.92
N SER A 126 7.11 -6.40 -0.62
CA SER A 126 6.88 -7.51 0.30
C SER A 126 7.89 -7.48 1.43
N ALA A 127 7.57 -8.13 2.55
CA ALA A 127 8.44 -8.23 3.71
C ALA A 127 8.77 -9.69 4.02
N VAL A 128 10.05 -9.95 4.31
CA VAL A 128 10.54 -11.27 4.74
C VAL A 128 11.32 -11.06 6.04
N GLN A 129 10.88 -11.71 7.11
CA GLN A 129 11.42 -11.55 8.46
C GLN A 129 11.73 -12.90 9.07
N THR A 130 12.92 -13.04 9.63
CA THR A 130 13.39 -14.30 10.19
C THR A 130 14.35 -14.02 11.36
N ASP A 131 14.25 -14.79 12.43
CA ASP A 131 15.20 -14.70 13.57
C ASP A 131 16.46 -15.55 13.35
N GLY A 132 16.40 -16.52 12.42
CA GLY A 132 17.52 -17.34 11.95
C GLY A 132 18.12 -16.82 10.64
N ALA A 133 18.46 -17.74 9.74
CA ALA A 133 19.05 -17.41 8.44
C ALA A 133 17.97 -17.19 7.36
N LEU A 134 18.17 -16.18 6.51
CA LEU A 134 17.41 -16.00 5.26
C LEU A 134 18.28 -16.45 4.09
N LYS A 135 17.84 -17.48 3.36
CA LYS A 135 18.47 -17.98 2.15
C LYS A 135 17.53 -17.85 0.96
N LEU A 136 17.97 -17.10 -0.05
CA LEU A 136 17.32 -16.99 -1.35
C LEU A 136 18.26 -17.60 -2.39
N ALA A 137 17.87 -18.73 -2.99
CA ALA A 137 18.63 -19.39 -4.04
C ALA A 137 17.77 -19.47 -5.30
N ALA A 138 18.21 -18.83 -6.37
CA ALA A 138 17.56 -18.87 -7.68
C ALA A 138 18.55 -19.42 -8.71
N GLY A 139 18.08 -20.24 -9.64
CA GLY A 139 18.88 -20.67 -10.79
C GLY A 139 19.04 -19.55 -11.83
N GLY A 140 18.07 -18.63 -11.89
CA GLY A 140 18.09 -17.35 -12.60
C GLY A 140 18.30 -16.20 -11.63
N ASP A 141 17.32 -15.28 -11.56
CA ASP A 141 17.44 -14.00 -10.86
C ASP A 141 16.72 -13.97 -9.50
N VAL A 142 17.29 -13.19 -8.58
CA VAL A 142 16.61 -12.75 -7.35
C VAL A 142 16.32 -11.25 -7.46
N THR A 143 15.05 -10.91 -7.64
CA THR A 143 14.57 -9.55 -7.85
C THR A 143 13.84 -9.03 -6.62
N LEU A 144 14.36 -7.96 -6.02
CA LEU A 144 13.71 -7.23 -4.92
C LEU A 144 13.33 -5.83 -5.41
N THR A 145 12.03 -5.53 -5.40
CA THR A 145 11.51 -4.23 -5.84
C THR A 145 10.55 -3.65 -4.81
N THR A 146 10.42 -2.34 -4.83
CA THR A 146 9.39 -1.62 -4.10
C THR A 146 8.28 -1.19 -5.05
N GLN A 147 7.10 -0.91 -4.50
CA GLN A 147 6.02 -0.23 -5.22
C GLN A 147 5.68 1.03 -4.44
N THR A 148 5.22 2.05 -5.14
CA THR A 148 4.82 3.34 -4.57
C THR A 148 3.31 3.42 -4.45
N GLU A 149 2.83 3.99 -3.36
CA GLU A 149 1.41 4.35 -3.17
C GLU A 149 1.13 5.70 -3.83
N GLN A 150 -0.06 5.84 -4.43
CA GLN A 150 -0.56 7.11 -4.94
C GLN A 150 -1.46 7.81 -3.91
N HIS A 151 -1.22 9.10 -3.70
CA HIS A 151 -2.03 9.96 -2.83
C HIS A 151 -2.28 11.29 -3.53
N ASP A 152 -3.54 11.57 -3.86
CA ASP A 152 -3.99 12.79 -4.51
C ASP A 152 -5.14 13.43 -3.75
N GLU A 153 -5.03 14.73 -3.52
CA GLU A 153 -6.15 15.53 -3.04
C GLU A 153 -6.34 16.77 -3.92
N GLN A 154 -7.59 17.03 -4.28
CA GLN A 154 -7.98 18.22 -5.01
C GLN A 154 -9.22 18.84 -4.38
N ARG A 155 -9.14 20.13 -4.03
CA ARG A 155 -10.26 20.92 -3.54
C ARG A 155 -10.46 22.16 -4.40
N ASN A 156 -11.64 22.34 -4.95
CA ASN A 156 -12.02 23.54 -5.70
C ASN A 156 -13.11 24.29 -4.93
N HIS A 157 -12.99 25.61 -4.86
CA HIS A 157 -14.02 26.48 -4.31
C HIS A 157 -14.13 27.73 -5.18
N THR A 158 -15.33 28.08 -5.64
CA THR A 158 -15.60 29.30 -6.41
C THR A 158 -16.79 30.01 -5.82
N GLY A 159 -16.71 31.34 -5.68
CA GLY A 159 -17.82 32.14 -5.19
C GLY A 159 -17.87 33.51 -5.85
N THR A 160 -19.08 33.99 -6.14
CA THR A 160 -19.31 35.32 -6.74
C THR A 160 -19.74 36.32 -5.67
N LYS A 161 -19.00 37.42 -5.48
CA LYS A 161 -19.41 38.55 -4.64
C LYS A 161 -20.12 39.59 -5.50
N LYS A 162 -21.33 40.05 -5.11
CA LYS A 162 -21.98 41.22 -5.72
C LYS A 162 -21.64 42.46 -4.88
N GLY A 163 -20.73 43.29 -5.39
CA GLY A 163 -20.29 44.57 -4.80
C GLY A 163 -19.17 45.15 -5.66
N LEU A 164 -19.18 46.46 -5.89
CA LEU A 164 -18.44 47.17 -6.96
C LEU A 164 -16.94 46.79 -7.05
N VAL A 165 -16.50 46.56 -8.30
CA VAL A 165 -15.10 46.33 -8.76
C VAL A 165 -14.23 45.39 -7.92
N SER A 166 -14.30 44.08 -8.20
CA SER A 166 -13.12 43.17 -8.28
C SER A 166 -13.58 41.71 -8.38
N SER A 167 -13.39 41.08 -9.54
CA SER A 167 -13.49 39.63 -9.70
C SER A 167 -12.21 38.98 -9.18
N SER A 168 -12.16 38.64 -7.89
CA SER A 168 -11.05 37.84 -7.34
C SER A 168 -11.34 36.35 -7.54
N LEU A 169 -10.71 35.75 -8.55
CA LEU A 169 -10.67 34.29 -8.73
C LEU A 169 -9.56 33.72 -7.83
N THR A 170 -9.91 33.26 -6.62
CA THR A 170 -8.93 32.58 -5.75
C THR A 170 -8.91 31.08 -6.08
N ILE A 171 -8.00 30.65 -6.97
CA ILE A 171 -7.71 29.23 -7.17
C ILE A 171 -6.65 28.81 -6.16
N LYS A 172 -7.03 28.15 -5.06
CA LYS A 172 -6.06 27.44 -4.22
C LYS A 172 -5.87 26.04 -4.80
N ARG A 173 -4.77 25.80 -5.51
CA ARG A 173 -4.33 24.44 -5.86
C ARG A 173 -3.31 24.03 -4.80
N ASP A 174 -3.75 23.23 -3.83
CA ASP A 174 -2.82 22.50 -2.99
C ASP A 174 -2.56 21.16 -3.68
N ARG A 175 -1.31 20.87 -3.99
CA ARG A 175 -0.87 19.59 -4.55
C ARG A 175 0.19 19.08 -3.59
N SER A 176 -0.24 18.34 -2.58
CA SER A 176 0.67 17.67 -1.68
C SER A 176 1.05 16.32 -2.28
N PHE A 177 2.23 16.25 -2.92
CA PHE A 177 2.87 14.98 -3.24
C PHE A 177 3.62 14.53 -1.98
N HIS A 178 3.13 13.50 -1.28
CA HIS A 178 3.86 12.92 -0.17
C HIS A 178 4.81 11.83 -0.70
N ALA A 179 5.99 12.23 -1.18
CA ALA A 179 7.09 11.29 -1.36
C ALA A 179 7.60 10.88 0.03
N VAL A 180 7.56 9.59 0.36
CA VAL A 180 8.16 9.03 1.59
C VAL A 180 9.65 9.39 1.61
N LEU A 181 10.01 10.40 2.39
CA LEU A 181 11.39 10.77 2.69
C LEU A 181 11.75 10.23 4.08
N SER A 182 12.76 9.36 4.11
CA SER A 182 13.34 8.76 5.33
C SER A 182 13.65 9.81 6.43
N PRO A 183 13.55 9.42 7.71
CA PRO A 183 13.63 10.36 8.83
C PRO A 183 15.05 10.95 8.98
N LYS A 184 15.17 12.28 8.84
CA LYS A 184 16.37 13.01 9.23
C LYS A 184 16.38 13.26 10.73
N ASN A 185 17.36 12.65 11.40
CA ASN A 185 17.67 12.79 12.82
C ASN A 185 18.00 14.27 13.17
N LYS A 186 17.14 14.92 13.96
CA LYS A 186 17.26 16.33 14.34
C LYS A 186 18.20 16.47 15.55
N LYS A 187 19.48 16.78 15.30
CA LYS A 187 20.42 17.23 16.36
C LYS A 187 19.92 18.54 16.96
N SER A 188 19.65 18.56 18.26
CA SER A 188 19.31 19.76 19.03
C SER A 188 20.57 20.54 19.40
N GLY A 189 20.79 21.70 18.78
CA GLY A 189 21.71 22.73 19.26
C GLY A 189 20.95 23.76 20.08
N PHE A 190 21.16 23.77 21.40
CA PHE A 190 20.72 24.86 22.29
C PHE A 190 21.87 25.87 22.40
N MET A 191 21.64 27.10 21.93
CA MET A 191 22.52 28.25 22.17
C MET A 191 21.70 29.31 22.89
N HIS A 192 21.93 29.45 24.20
CA HIS A 192 21.38 30.54 25.01
C HIS A 192 22.39 31.69 25.01
N CYS A 193 21.96 32.88 24.61
CA CYS A 193 22.67 34.14 24.87
C CYS A 193 21.79 35.00 25.78
N ILE A 194 22.23 35.27 27.00
CA ILE A 194 21.94 36.51 27.74
C ILE A 194 23.17 36.82 28.60
N THR A 195 23.88 37.91 28.28
CA THR A 195 24.94 38.55 29.10
C THR A 195 24.30 39.71 29.90
N PRO A 196 24.94 40.18 30.99
CA PRO A 196 24.29 40.72 32.19
C PRO A 196 23.63 42.09 32.05
#